data_AF-A0AA35WMD8-F1
#
_entry.id   AF-A0AA35WMD8-F1
#
_cell.length_a   1.000
_cell.length_b   1.000
_cell.length_c   1.000
_cell.angle_alpha   90.00
_cell.angle_beta   90.00
_cell.angle_gamma   90.00
#
_symmetry.space_group_name_H-M   'P 1'
#
loop_
_entity.id
_entity.type
_entity.pdbx_description
1 polymer ?
#
loop_
_entity_poly.entity_id
_entity_poly.type
_entity_poly.pdbx_seq_one_letter_code
_entity_poly.pdbx_strand_id
1 'polypeptide(L)'
;MLCVCVSCCVGPFVQSVDIPKWPFTVASYVGAGLLSRLIDTAKLSLSDDCNGEAAFFHSYEAGENGWQAGHVKGHQKLFKLFKKYYIKHESTHFRLAAELTPMLIPPRPWSQVNEGGYFVNPVSIMRSVADVYQHHSLLQQAPNLNAVFDSLNVLGTCSWRINTRILDLVTEIFNRGGNDDLGVPVRDPVFPEGLENQEPSRRRDAQMKKLSNECYSLWMDMLYRLSLANYFRDDLFWMPHNMDFRGRAYPVPPHLSHLTSDVGRAMLQFGTGYPLGDKGLDWIKIHLVNLHGHKKKGSLKERVEYADEMMEHIMDSADRPMEVS
;
A
#
# COMPACT_ATOMS: atom_id res chain seq x y z
N MET A 1 19.31 17.71 -26.77
CA MET A 1 20.49 17.40 -25.92
C MET A 1 20.48 18.43 -24.78
N LEU A 2 19.72 18.16 -23.72
CA LEU A 2 19.59 19.05 -22.56
C LEU A 2 20.65 18.63 -21.55
N CYS A 3 21.74 19.39 -21.49
CA CYS A 3 22.76 19.26 -20.46
C CYS A 3 22.21 19.94 -19.20
N VAL A 4 21.73 19.14 -18.25
CA VAL A 4 21.35 19.64 -16.92
C VAL A 4 22.64 19.82 -16.14
N CYS A 5 23.15 21.05 -16.12
CA CYS A 5 24.24 21.43 -15.24
C CYS A 5 23.71 21.45 -13.81
N VAL A 6 23.93 20.35 -13.07
CA VAL A 6 23.65 20.30 -11.63
C VAL A 6 24.71 21.16 -10.95
N SER A 7 24.36 22.42 -10.70
CA SER A 7 25.10 23.28 -9.77
C SER A 7 25.34 22.50 -8.47
N CYS A 8 26.61 22.33 -8.10
CA CYS A 8 27.05 21.69 -6.87
C CYS A 8 26.58 22.49 -5.65
N CYS A 9 25.32 22.31 -5.26
CA CYS A 9 24.86 22.69 -3.94
C CYS A 9 25.36 21.63 -2.96
N VAL A 10 26.46 21.95 -2.26
CA VAL A 10 27.00 21.14 -1.16
C VAL A 10 26.10 21.33 0.06
N GLY A 11 24.90 20.76 0.01
CA GLY A 11 24.06 20.57 1.19
C GLY A 11 24.63 19.46 2.09
N PRO A 12 24.24 19.39 3.37
CA PRO A 12 24.73 18.35 4.28
C PRO A 12 24.32 16.98 3.74
N PHE A 13 25.29 16.24 3.22
CA PHE A 13 25.08 14.86 2.79
C PHE A 13 24.97 14.01 4.05
N VAL A 14 23.84 13.31 4.23
CA VAL A 14 23.78 12.24 5.23
C VAL A 14 24.68 11.13 4.71
N GLN A 15 25.92 11.10 5.19
CA GLN A 15 26.82 9.99 4.93
C GLN A 15 26.15 8.72 5.47
N SER A 16 25.88 7.78 4.57
CA SER A 16 25.45 6.44 4.93
C SER A 16 26.56 5.82 5.77
N VAL A 17 26.36 5.71 7.08
CA VAL A 17 27.21 4.81 7.87
C VAL A 17 26.79 3.41 7.44
N ASP A 18 27.71 2.66 6.84
CA ASP A 18 27.46 1.28 6.45
C ASP A 18 27.37 0.43 7.73
N ILE A 19 26.14 0.28 8.26
CA ILE A 19 25.88 -0.52 9.45
C ILE A 19 25.78 -1.97 8.98
N PRO A 20 26.74 -2.84 9.36
CA PRO A 20 26.73 -4.23 8.91
C PRO A 20 25.45 -4.92 9.40
N LYS A 21 24.75 -5.58 8.46
CA LYS A 21 23.55 -6.36 8.78
C LYS A 21 23.94 -7.49 9.73
N TRP A 22 23.17 -7.65 10.80
CA TRP A 22 23.34 -8.79 11.69
C TRP A 22 23.13 -10.10 10.92
N PRO A 23 23.95 -11.14 11.21
CA PRO A 23 23.64 -12.49 10.73
C PRO A 23 22.22 -12.89 11.14
N PHE A 24 21.54 -13.64 10.28
CA PHE A 24 20.16 -14.09 10.51
C PHE A 24 19.97 -14.72 11.89
N THR A 25 20.93 -15.54 12.32
CA THR A 25 20.94 -16.19 13.63
C THR A 25 20.94 -15.19 14.78
N VAL A 26 21.78 -14.15 14.72
CA VAL A 26 21.86 -13.10 15.75
C VAL A 26 20.54 -12.33 15.81
N ALA A 27 20.03 -11.88 14.66
CA ALA A 27 18.75 -11.18 14.60
C ALA A 27 17.59 -12.03 15.15
N SER A 28 17.58 -13.32 14.85
CA SER A 28 16.58 -14.28 15.34
C SER A 28 16.64 -14.46 16.85
N TYR A 29 17.84 -14.63 17.43
CA TYR A 29 18.00 -14.77 18.89
C TYR A 29 17.67 -13.49 19.64
N VAL A 30 18.09 -12.32 19.14
CA VAL A 30 17.74 -11.04 19.74
C VAL A 30 16.22 -10.83 19.68
N GLY A 31 15.60 -11.06 18.53
CA GLY A 31 14.14 -10.97 18.36
C GLY A 31 13.39 -11.92 19.30
N ALA A 32 13.81 -13.18 19.38
CA ALA A 32 13.22 -14.16 20.28
C ALA A 32 13.39 -13.78 21.76
N GLY A 33 14.56 -13.25 22.15
CA GLY A 33 14.82 -12.76 23.50
C GLY A 33 13.92 -11.59 23.89
N LEU A 34 13.78 -10.60 23.00
CA LEU A 34 12.87 -9.47 23.21
C LEU A 34 11.41 -9.91 23.31
N LEU A 35 10.99 -10.83 22.44
CA LEU A 35 9.63 -11.38 22.45
C LEU A 35 9.34 -12.20 23.72
N SER A 36 10.31 -12.99 24.18
CA SER A 36 10.21 -13.73 25.45
C SER A 36 10.06 -12.76 26.62
N ARG A 37 10.86 -11.70 26.71
CA ARG A 37 10.69 -10.66 27.74
C ARG A 37 9.32 -9.98 27.66
N LEU A 38 8.82 -9.68 26.46
CA LEU A 38 7.48 -9.13 26.29
C LEU A 38 6.40 -10.08 26.85
N ILE A 39 6.45 -11.37 26.52
CA ILE A 39 5.51 -12.39 27.02
C ILE A 39 5.59 -12.53 28.55
N ASP A 40 6.81 -12.51 29.10
CA ASP A 40 7.05 -12.65 30.54
C ASP A 40 6.50 -11.44 31.32
N THR A 41 6.68 -10.23 30.80
CA THR A 41 6.38 -8.97 31.51
C THR A 41 4.97 -8.42 31.26
N ALA A 42 4.42 -8.58 30.06
CA ALA A 42 3.12 -8.01 29.72
C ALA A 42 2.01 -8.84 30.36
N LYS A 43 1.47 -8.36 31.49
CA LYS A 43 0.37 -8.99 32.23
C LYS A 43 -0.90 -8.14 32.20
N LEU A 44 -2.05 -8.79 32.21
CA LEU A 44 -3.38 -8.19 32.35
C LEU A 44 -3.92 -8.48 33.74
N SER A 45 -4.31 -7.44 34.49
CA SER A 45 -5.09 -7.63 35.72
C SER A 45 -6.54 -7.95 35.32
N LEU A 46 -6.96 -9.19 35.53
CA LEU A 46 -8.30 -9.64 35.15
C LEU A 46 -9.27 -9.73 36.33
N SER A 47 -8.75 -9.58 37.56
CA SER A 47 -9.44 -9.46 38.85
C SER A 47 -8.64 -8.53 39.79
N ASP A 48 -9.14 -8.31 41.01
CA ASP A 48 -8.44 -7.60 42.10
C ASP A 48 -7.25 -8.40 42.68
N ASP A 49 -6.98 -9.60 42.16
CA ASP A 49 -5.83 -10.41 42.57
C ASP A 49 -4.53 -9.91 41.94
N CYS A 50 -3.49 -9.86 42.77
CA CYS A 50 -2.18 -9.29 42.47
C CYS A 50 -1.40 -10.02 41.36
N ASN A 51 -1.87 -11.17 40.89
CA ASN A 51 -1.20 -12.02 39.90
C ASN A 51 -1.91 -11.92 38.55
N GLY A 52 -1.51 -10.94 37.73
CA GLY A 52 -2.05 -10.76 36.39
C GLY A 52 -1.76 -11.93 35.44
N GLU A 53 -2.68 -12.20 34.52
CA GLU A 53 -2.52 -13.21 33.46
C GLU A 53 -1.65 -12.70 32.31
N ALA A 54 -0.96 -13.58 31.57
CA ALA A 54 -0.13 -13.16 30.45
C ALA A 54 -0.97 -12.52 29.32
N ALA A 55 -0.59 -11.32 28.88
CA ALA A 55 -1.24 -10.61 27.79
C ALA A 55 -0.96 -11.27 26.43
N PHE A 56 0.17 -11.95 26.29
CA PHE A 56 0.57 -12.70 25.11
C PHE A 56 1.02 -14.11 25.51
N PHE A 57 0.83 -15.08 24.62
CA PHE A 57 1.26 -16.45 24.84
C PHE A 57 1.70 -17.10 23.53
N HIS A 58 2.62 -18.06 23.62
CA HIS A 58 3.08 -18.87 22.51
C HIS A 58 2.20 -20.12 22.38
N SER A 59 1.67 -20.37 21.18
CA SER A 59 0.83 -21.53 20.87
C SER A 59 1.29 -22.19 19.59
N TYR A 60 1.19 -23.52 19.52
CA TYR A 60 1.42 -24.27 18.29
C TYR A 60 0.10 -24.59 17.61
N GLU A 61 0.04 -24.38 16.29
CA GLU A 61 -1.05 -24.85 15.45
C GLU A 61 -0.52 -25.91 14.48
N ALA A 62 -1.24 -27.02 14.39
CA ALA A 62 -0.97 -28.03 13.38
C ALA A 62 -1.54 -27.57 12.05
N GLY A 63 -0.68 -27.43 11.04
CA GLY A 63 -1.10 -27.19 9.66
C GLY A 63 -1.73 -28.43 9.03
N GLU A 64 -2.37 -28.25 7.88
CA GLU A 64 -3.09 -29.32 7.16
C GLU A 64 -2.19 -30.51 6.79
N ASN A 65 -0.88 -30.27 6.62
CA ASN A 65 0.11 -31.28 6.24
C ASN A 65 0.89 -31.87 7.43
N GLY A 66 0.45 -31.63 8.67
CA GLY A 66 1.09 -32.14 9.90
C GLY A 66 2.31 -31.35 10.36
N TRP A 67 2.77 -30.33 9.62
CA TRP A 67 3.78 -29.39 10.12
C TRP A 67 3.18 -28.52 11.23
N GLN A 68 3.97 -28.24 12.27
CA GLN A 68 3.56 -27.38 13.37
C GLN A 68 4.18 -26.00 13.23
N ALA A 69 3.35 -24.97 13.28
CA ALA A 69 3.79 -23.57 13.29
C ALA A 69 3.60 -22.97 14.68
N GLY A 70 4.63 -22.29 15.19
CA GLY A 70 4.56 -21.52 16.42
C GLY A 70 4.00 -20.12 16.16
N HIS A 71 3.01 -19.72 16.95
CA HIS A 71 2.36 -18.41 16.86
C HIS A 71 2.36 -17.72 18.22
N VAL A 72 2.66 -16.42 18.25
CA VAL A 72 2.40 -15.58 19.42
C VAL A 72 1.02 -14.96 19.27
N LYS A 73 0.15 -15.20 20.26
CA LYS A 73 -1.22 -14.72 20.28
C LYS A 73 -1.45 -13.78 21.46
N GLY A 74 -2.26 -12.75 21.25
CA GLY A 74 -2.75 -11.90 22.32
C GLY A 74 -3.94 -12.55 23.04
N HIS A 75 -4.05 -12.30 24.34
CA HIS A 75 -5.19 -12.72 25.15
C HIS A 75 -6.50 -12.08 24.63
N GLN A 76 -7.61 -12.81 24.60
CA GLN A 76 -8.87 -12.32 24.00
C GLN A 76 -9.39 -11.02 24.65
N LYS A 77 -9.18 -10.86 25.96
CA LYS A 77 -9.55 -9.62 26.67
C LYS A 77 -8.68 -8.43 26.28
N LEU A 78 -7.42 -8.65 25.86
CA LEU A 78 -6.56 -7.57 25.34
C LEU A 78 -7.21 -6.89 24.15
N PHE A 79 -7.74 -7.69 23.21
CA PHE A 79 -8.41 -7.15 22.03
C PHE A 79 -9.66 -6.34 22.40
N LYS A 80 -10.45 -6.81 23.37
CA LYS A 80 -11.62 -6.07 23.88
C LYS A 80 -11.22 -4.75 24.55
N LEU A 81 -10.17 -4.77 25.38
CA LEU A 81 -9.62 -3.58 26.03
C LEU A 81 -9.09 -2.57 25.01
N PHE A 82 -8.30 -3.04 24.05
CA PHE A 82 -7.77 -2.24 22.96
C PHE A 82 -8.90 -1.58 22.16
N LYS A 83 -9.91 -2.36 21.74
CA LYS A 83 -11.09 -1.83 21.04
C LYS A 83 -11.84 -0.78 21.86
N LYS A 84 -12.08 -1.04 23.16
CA LYS A 84 -12.73 -0.07 24.06
C LYS A 84 -11.92 1.21 24.23
N TYR A 85 -10.61 1.10 24.39
CA TYR A 85 -9.70 2.24 24.54
C TYR A 85 -9.77 3.15 23.30
N TYR A 86 -9.69 2.56 22.10
CA TYR A 86 -9.76 3.30 20.84
C TYR A 86 -11.10 3.99 20.63
N ILE A 87 -12.22 3.31 20.92
CA ILE A 87 -13.56 3.91 20.86
C ILE A 87 -13.66 5.08 21.84
N LYS A 88 -13.16 4.93 23.07
CA LYS A 88 -13.26 5.95 24.12
C LYS A 88 -12.45 7.22 23.84
N HIS A 89 -11.28 7.08 23.21
CA HIS A 89 -10.38 8.22 22.99
C HIS A 89 -10.49 8.82 21.60
N GLU A 90 -11.43 8.34 20.76
CA GLU A 90 -11.57 8.71 19.33
C GLU A 90 -10.25 8.66 18.55
N SER A 91 -9.24 7.97 19.10
CA SER A 91 -7.88 8.04 18.62
C SER A 91 -7.70 6.97 17.56
N THR A 92 -8.25 7.22 16.37
CA THR A 92 -8.10 6.41 15.16
C THR A 92 -6.73 6.64 14.47
N HIS A 93 -5.69 6.92 15.26
CA HIS A 93 -4.37 7.17 14.73
C HIS A 93 -3.70 5.86 14.34
N PHE A 94 -3.49 5.68 13.04
CA PHE A 94 -2.59 4.65 12.52
C PHE A 94 -1.15 5.11 12.67
N ARG A 95 -0.33 4.32 13.36
CA ARG A 95 1.12 4.51 13.37
C ARG A 95 1.71 3.63 12.29
N LEU A 96 2.23 4.27 11.24
CA LEU A 96 2.92 3.60 10.15
C LEU A 96 4.41 3.96 10.23
N ALA A 97 5.26 2.98 9.94
CA ALA A 97 6.68 3.23 9.78
C ALA A 97 6.91 4.12 8.57
N ALA A 98 7.85 5.07 8.67
CA ALA A 98 8.14 6.02 7.59
C ALA A 98 8.58 5.34 6.27
N GLU A 99 9.11 4.12 6.33
CA GLU A 99 9.47 3.33 5.15
C GLU A 99 8.25 2.82 4.34
N LEU A 100 7.07 2.83 4.94
CA LEU A 100 5.82 2.39 4.32
C LEU A 100 5.03 3.56 3.70
N THR A 101 5.53 4.79 3.81
CA THR A 101 4.84 6.01 3.38
C THR A 101 5.58 6.74 2.26
N PRO A 102 4.88 7.43 1.36
CA PRO A 102 5.51 8.36 0.42
C PRO A 102 6.36 9.44 1.12
N MET A 103 7.24 10.07 0.34
CA MET A 103 8.10 11.15 0.82
C MET A 103 7.46 12.51 0.57
N LEU A 104 7.55 13.45 1.53
CA LEU A 104 7.11 14.84 1.37
C LEU A 104 8.11 15.71 0.58
N ILE A 105 9.23 15.13 0.17
CA ILE A 105 10.28 15.78 -0.61
C ILE A 105 10.77 14.79 -1.69
N PRO A 106 11.40 15.28 -2.77
CA PRO A 106 12.00 14.41 -3.78
C PRO A 106 12.94 13.36 -3.15
N PRO A 107 12.94 12.10 -3.64
CA PRO A 107 13.76 11.05 -3.09
C PRO A 107 15.26 11.32 -3.21
N ARG A 108 16.06 10.70 -2.34
CA ARG A 108 17.52 10.64 -2.52
C ARG A 108 17.81 9.90 -3.83
N PRO A 109 18.55 10.51 -4.78
CA PRO A 109 18.88 9.84 -6.02
C PRO A 109 19.66 8.55 -5.75
N TRP A 110 19.32 7.50 -6.48
CA TRP A 110 20.13 6.30 -6.61
C TRP A 110 21.50 6.68 -7.18
N SER A 111 22.54 6.30 -6.44
CA SER A 111 23.94 6.44 -6.85
C SER A 111 24.74 5.16 -6.62
N GLN A 112 24.24 4.27 -5.75
CA GLN A 112 24.79 2.94 -5.49
C GLN A 112 23.66 1.95 -5.16
N VAL A 113 23.99 0.66 -5.10
CA VAL A 113 23.04 -0.44 -4.83
C VAL A 113 22.25 -0.27 -3.53
N ASN A 114 22.86 0.33 -2.50
CA ASN A 114 22.27 0.57 -1.19
C ASN A 114 22.10 2.07 -0.88
N GLU A 115 22.31 2.95 -1.86
CA GLU A 115 22.22 4.40 -1.68
C GLU A 115 21.21 5.01 -2.65
N GLY A 116 19.99 5.22 -2.16
CA GLY A 116 18.90 5.88 -2.87
C GLY A 116 17.55 5.63 -2.19
N GLY A 117 16.51 6.31 -2.67
CA GLY A 117 15.18 6.22 -2.09
C GLY A 117 14.99 7.14 -0.90
N TYR A 118 14.84 6.58 0.31
CA TYR A 118 14.69 7.37 1.53
C TYR A 118 16.03 7.96 2.02
N PHE A 119 15.98 9.02 2.82
CA PHE A 119 17.20 9.67 3.35
C PHE A 119 17.82 8.94 4.54
N VAL A 120 16.98 8.39 5.43
CA VAL A 120 17.42 7.77 6.69
C VAL A 120 17.27 6.26 6.65
N ASN A 121 16.10 5.77 6.22
CA ASN A 121 15.84 4.33 6.18
C ASN A 121 16.53 3.70 4.96
N PRO A 122 17.39 2.68 5.15
CA PRO A 122 18.09 2.06 4.05
C PRO A 122 17.12 1.30 3.13
N VAL A 123 17.24 1.51 1.83
CA VAL A 123 16.47 0.79 0.82
C VAL A 123 17.44 0.08 -0.12
N SER A 124 17.20 -1.21 -0.37
CA SER A 124 17.92 -1.95 -1.41
C SER A 124 17.32 -1.61 -2.78
N ILE A 125 18.18 -1.35 -3.76
CA ILE A 125 17.74 -1.14 -5.15
C ILE A 125 16.97 -2.36 -5.68
N MET A 126 17.33 -3.56 -5.25
CA MET A 126 16.66 -4.79 -5.65
C MET A 126 15.87 -5.37 -4.48
N ARG A 127 14.58 -5.62 -4.72
CA ARG A 127 13.73 -6.45 -3.86
C ARG A 127 14.20 -7.89 -3.98
N SER A 128 14.68 -8.42 -2.88
CA SER A 128 15.08 -9.82 -2.78
C SER A 128 14.33 -10.47 -1.62
N VAL A 129 13.85 -11.69 -1.84
CA VAL A 129 13.37 -12.54 -0.77
C VAL A 129 14.59 -13.07 0.00
N ALA A 130 14.39 -13.53 1.24
CA ALA A 130 15.50 -14.08 2.03
C ALA A 130 16.31 -15.13 1.23
N ASP A 131 17.62 -15.13 1.45
CA ASP A 131 18.63 -16.08 0.91
C ASP A 131 19.12 -15.90 -0.54
N VAL A 132 18.73 -14.85 -1.27
CA VAL A 132 19.34 -14.58 -2.60
C VAL A 132 20.58 -13.67 -2.52
N TYR A 133 21.58 -14.09 -1.74
CA TYR A 133 22.89 -13.40 -1.65
C TYR A 133 23.58 -13.22 -3.01
N GLN A 134 23.32 -14.13 -3.95
CA GLN A 134 23.91 -14.10 -5.29
C GLN A 134 23.59 -12.81 -6.03
N HIS A 135 22.33 -12.36 -6.02
CA HIS A 135 21.98 -11.12 -6.72
C HIS A 135 22.62 -9.89 -6.10
N HIS A 136 22.69 -9.82 -4.77
CA HIS A 136 23.36 -8.70 -4.10
C HIS A 136 24.85 -8.65 -4.46
N SER A 137 25.52 -9.80 -4.43
CA SER A 137 26.94 -9.93 -4.81
C SER A 137 27.17 -9.56 -6.27
N LEU A 138 26.30 -10.02 -7.19
CA LEU A 138 26.39 -9.68 -8.62
C LEU A 138 26.17 -8.20 -8.88
N LEU A 139 25.23 -7.55 -8.17
CA LEU A 139 25.00 -6.11 -8.29
C LEU A 139 26.21 -5.29 -7.79
N GLN A 140 26.86 -5.73 -6.71
CA GLN A 140 28.07 -5.09 -6.20
C GLN A 140 29.27 -5.25 -7.15
N GLN A 141 29.33 -6.35 -7.89
CA GLN A 141 30.39 -6.62 -8.88
C GLN A 141 30.08 -6.01 -10.25
N ALA A 142 28.86 -5.51 -10.48
CA ALA A 142 28.45 -4.99 -11.77
C ALA A 142 29.26 -3.72 -12.10
N PRO A 143 29.91 -3.66 -13.29
CA PRO A 143 30.85 -2.58 -13.59
C PRO A 143 30.17 -1.22 -13.81
N ASN A 144 28.89 -1.20 -14.22
CA ASN A 144 28.14 0.03 -14.44
C ASN A 144 26.63 -0.22 -14.30
N LEU A 145 25.99 0.52 -13.39
CA LEU A 145 24.54 0.51 -13.16
C LEU A 145 23.89 1.89 -13.36
N ASN A 146 24.62 2.86 -13.91
CA ASN A 146 24.16 4.26 -14.00
C ASN A 146 22.82 4.41 -14.73
N ALA A 147 22.63 3.71 -15.85
CA ALA A 147 21.36 3.75 -16.58
C ALA A 147 20.17 3.23 -15.76
N VAL A 148 20.40 2.24 -14.88
CA VAL A 148 19.38 1.73 -13.95
C VAL A 148 19.07 2.78 -12.89
N PHE A 149 20.12 3.38 -12.30
CA PHE A 149 19.98 4.45 -11.32
C PHE A 149 19.21 5.64 -11.90
N ASP A 150 19.60 6.12 -13.08
CA ASP A 150 18.96 7.22 -13.78
C ASP A 150 17.48 6.93 -14.07
N SER A 151 17.17 5.71 -14.50
CA SER A 151 15.78 5.30 -14.77
C SER A 151 14.92 5.33 -13.50
N LEU A 152 15.43 4.80 -12.38
CA LEU A 152 14.73 4.85 -11.09
C LEU A 152 14.62 6.28 -10.55
N ASN A 153 15.63 7.11 -10.77
CA ASN A 153 15.64 8.52 -10.39
C ASN A 153 14.56 9.29 -11.13
N VAL A 154 14.45 9.12 -12.46
CA VAL A 154 13.37 9.74 -13.25
C VAL A 154 12.00 9.36 -12.71
N LEU A 155 11.76 8.07 -12.44
CA LEU A 155 10.49 7.60 -11.86
C LEU A 155 10.23 8.21 -10.46
N GLY A 156 11.26 8.27 -9.61
CA GLY A 156 11.17 8.81 -8.26
C GLY A 156 10.97 10.32 -8.19
N THR A 157 11.42 11.08 -9.20
CA THR A 157 11.26 12.55 -9.25
C THR A 157 9.84 13.01 -9.57
N CYS A 158 8.98 12.11 -10.07
CA CYS A 158 7.59 12.41 -10.33
C CYS A 158 6.84 12.72 -9.03
N SER A 159 6.41 13.97 -8.88
CA SER A 159 5.54 14.40 -7.78
C SER A 159 4.11 13.95 -8.02
N TRP A 160 3.42 13.57 -6.95
CA TRP A 160 2.02 13.17 -6.92
C TRP A 160 1.26 14.04 -5.93
N ARG A 161 -0.06 14.09 -6.12
CA ARG A 161 -1.01 14.69 -5.17
C ARG A 161 -2.28 13.85 -5.13
N ILE A 162 -3.07 14.05 -4.09
CA ILE A 162 -4.36 13.37 -3.94
C ILE A 162 -5.43 14.07 -4.78
N ASN A 163 -6.22 13.28 -5.49
CA ASN A 163 -7.48 13.71 -6.07
C ASN A 163 -8.53 13.78 -4.96
N THR A 164 -8.62 14.92 -4.28
CA THR A 164 -9.46 15.10 -3.09
C THR A 164 -10.92 14.77 -3.35
N ARG A 165 -11.44 15.15 -4.51
CA ARG A 165 -12.81 14.83 -4.92
C ARG A 165 -13.07 13.32 -4.97
N ILE A 166 -12.15 12.55 -5.53
CA ILE A 166 -12.29 11.08 -5.58
C ILE A 166 -12.07 10.47 -4.19
N LEU A 167 -11.12 11.00 -3.41
CA LEU A 167 -10.90 10.55 -2.03
C LEU A 167 -12.19 10.70 -1.20
N ASP A 168 -12.87 11.84 -1.29
CA ASP A 168 -14.08 12.11 -0.52
C ASP A 168 -15.23 11.16 -0.92
N LEU A 169 -15.43 10.92 -2.22
CA LEU A 169 -16.42 9.96 -2.73
C LEU A 169 -16.15 8.53 -2.25
N VAL A 170 -14.91 8.06 -2.39
CA VAL A 170 -14.52 6.71 -1.96
C VAL A 170 -14.63 6.58 -0.44
N THR A 171 -14.26 7.62 0.31
CA THR A 171 -14.39 7.66 1.78
C THR A 171 -15.86 7.60 2.20
N GLU A 172 -16.74 8.30 1.49
CA GLU A 172 -18.18 8.24 1.72
C GLU A 172 -18.74 6.82 1.48
N ILE A 173 -18.40 6.20 0.35
CA ILE A 173 -18.81 4.82 0.02
C ILE A 173 -18.30 3.85 1.09
N PHE A 174 -17.03 3.98 1.48
CA PHE A 174 -16.42 3.16 2.51
C PHE A 174 -17.13 3.30 3.86
N ASN A 175 -17.42 4.53 4.30
CA ASN A 175 -18.13 4.78 5.55
C ASN A 175 -19.58 4.28 5.54
N ARG A 176 -20.21 4.18 4.35
CA ARG A 176 -21.55 3.59 4.16
C ARG A 176 -21.56 2.05 4.13
N GLY A 177 -20.40 1.40 4.26
CA GLY A 177 -20.28 -0.06 4.34
C GLY A 177 -19.57 -0.72 3.14
N GLY A 178 -19.09 0.06 2.18
CA GLY A 178 -18.42 -0.42 0.97
C GLY A 178 -19.37 -0.67 -0.20
N ASN A 179 -18.79 -0.92 -1.37
CA ASN A 179 -19.46 -1.29 -2.62
C ASN A 179 -18.46 -2.02 -3.52
N ASP A 180 -18.58 -3.35 -3.59
CA ASP A 180 -17.66 -4.21 -4.34
C ASP A 180 -17.69 -3.93 -5.85
N ASP A 181 -18.82 -3.50 -6.42
CA ASP A 181 -18.94 -3.14 -7.84
C ASP A 181 -18.08 -1.91 -8.20
N LEU A 182 -17.83 -1.04 -7.22
CA LEU A 182 -16.95 0.13 -7.32
C LEU A 182 -15.53 -0.16 -6.79
N GLY A 183 -15.23 -1.42 -6.46
CA GLY A 183 -13.92 -1.81 -5.92
C GLY A 183 -13.63 -1.29 -4.51
N VAL A 184 -14.67 -0.89 -3.76
CA VAL A 184 -14.57 -0.51 -2.35
C VAL A 184 -15.03 -1.69 -1.50
N PRO A 185 -14.14 -2.36 -0.75
CA PRO A 185 -14.47 -3.63 -0.11
C PRO A 185 -15.61 -3.49 0.89
N VAL A 186 -16.49 -4.49 0.92
CA VAL A 186 -17.56 -4.61 1.92
C VAL A 186 -17.04 -5.27 3.20
N ARG A 187 -17.40 -4.70 4.37
CA ARG A 187 -16.91 -5.18 5.67
C ARG A 187 -17.50 -6.53 6.06
N ASP A 188 -18.82 -6.63 5.98
CA ASP A 188 -19.62 -7.76 6.44
C ASP A 188 -20.36 -8.34 5.23
N PRO A 189 -19.85 -9.42 4.61
CA PRO A 189 -20.44 -9.96 3.38
C PRO A 189 -21.84 -10.51 3.63
N VAL A 190 -22.77 -10.20 2.72
CA VAL A 190 -24.09 -10.83 2.69
C VAL A 190 -23.95 -12.22 2.08
N PHE A 191 -24.39 -13.24 2.79
CA PHE A 191 -24.24 -14.62 2.35
C PHE A 191 -25.28 -14.97 1.27
N PRO A 192 -24.89 -15.70 0.20
CA PRO A 192 -25.84 -16.16 -0.79
C PRO A 192 -26.91 -17.06 -0.15
N GLU A 193 -28.18 -16.70 -0.34
CA GLU A 193 -29.31 -17.54 0.08
C GLU A 193 -29.23 -18.91 -0.64
N GLY A 194 -29.35 -20.02 0.12
CA GLY A 194 -29.41 -21.38 -0.44
C GLY A 194 -28.26 -22.34 -0.07
N LEU A 195 -27.17 -21.86 0.55
CA LEU A 195 -26.10 -22.73 1.10
C LEU A 195 -26.51 -23.47 2.39
N GLU A 196 -27.69 -23.17 2.95
CA GLU A 196 -28.21 -23.79 4.18
C GLU A 196 -28.51 -25.29 4.02
N ASN A 197 -28.85 -25.75 2.81
CA ASN A 197 -29.45 -27.07 2.64
C ASN A 197 -28.57 -28.14 1.96
N GLN A 198 -27.33 -27.83 1.54
CA GLN A 198 -26.54 -28.74 0.69
C GLN A 198 -25.17 -29.19 1.22
N GLU A 199 -24.57 -28.50 2.19
CA GLU A 199 -23.19 -28.80 2.67
C GLU A 199 -23.15 -29.21 4.15
N PRO A 200 -22.22 -30.09 4.58
CA PRO A 200 -22.00 -30.41 5.99
C PRO A 200 -21.68 -29.12 6.77
N SER A 201 -22.29 -28.95 7.96
CA SER A 201 -22.18 -27.73 8.79
C SER A 201 -20.74 -27.24 8.96
N ARG A 202 -19.80 -28.17 9.20
CA ARG A 202 -18.37 -27.86 9.38
C ARG A 202 -17.70 -27.25 8.14
N ARG A 203 -18.08 -27.67 6.92
CA ARG A 203 -17.52 -27.14 5.67
C ARG A 203 -18.06 -25.75 5.37
N ARG A 204 -19.35 -25.53 5.66
CA ARG A 204 -19.98 -24.20 5.64
C ARG A 204 -19.24 -23.26 6.59
N ASP A 205 -19.12 -23.60 7.87
CA ASP A 205 -18.48 -22.73 8.87
C ASP A 205 -17.04 -22.35 8.48
N ALA A 206 -16.29 -23.28 7.88
CA ALA A 206 -14.96 -23.02 7.36
C ALA A 206 -14.96 -22.03 6.18
N GLN A 207 -15.89 -22.18 5.23
CA GLN A 207 -16.06 -21.23 4.11
C GLN A 207 -16.48 -19.85 4.60
N MET A 208 -17.38 -19.79 5.58
CA MET A 208 -17.87 -18.54 6.19
C MET A 208 -16.73 -17.79 6.87
N LYS A 209 -15.92 -18.50 7.66
CA LYS A 209 -14.73 -17.94 8.31
C LYS A 209 -13.70 -17.47 7.29
N LYS A 210 -13.50 -18.22 6.20
CA LYS A 210 -12.60 -17.83 5.12
C LYS A 210 -13.06 -16.53 4.47
N LEU A 211 -14.31 -16.45 4.04
CA LEU A 211 -14.86 -15.25 3.39
C LEU A 211 -14.80 -14.03 4.32
N SER A 212 -15.20 -14.19 5.59
CA SER A 212 -15.11 -13.12 6.58
C SER A 212 -13.67 -12.60 6.77
N ASN A 213 -12.68 -13.51 6.80
CA ASN A 213 -11.28 -13.12 6.89
C ASN A 213 -10.79 -12.39 5.63
N GLU A 214 -11.23 -12.82 4.44
CA GLU A 214 -10.89 -12.18 3.16
C GLU A 214 -11.47 -10.75 3.10
N CYS A 215 -12.76 -10.58 3.37
CA CYS A 215 -13.43 -9.27 3.44
C CYS A 215 -12.76 -8.35 4.48
N TYR A 216 -12.48 -8.86 5.68
CA TYR A 216 -11.78 -8.09 6.71
C TYR A 216 -10.38 -7.64 6.27
N SER A 217 -9.64 -8.51 5.57
CA SER A 217 -8.30 -8.19 5.07
C SER A 217 -8.35 -7.07 4.02
N LEU A 218 -9.28 -7.16 3.07
CA LEU A 218 -9.49 -6.13 2.05
C LEU A 218 -9.96 -4.80 2.68
N TRP A 219 -10.89 -4.87 3.64
CA TRP A 219 -11.35 -3.70 4.39
C TRP A 219 -10.21 -2.98 5.09
N MET A 220 -9.31 -3.71 5.75
CA MET A 220 -8.15 -3.12 6.42
C MET A 220 -7.15 -2.53 5.42
N ASP A 221 -6.87 -3.19 4.28
CA ASP A 221 -6.02 -2.62 3.23
C ASP A 221 -6.57 -1.29 2.70
N MET A 222 -7.88 -1.22 2.43
CA MET A 222 -8.54 0.01 2.01
C MET A 222 -8.48 1.08 3.12
N LEU A 223 -8.71 0.71 4.38
CA LEU A 223 -8.63 1.63 5.51
C LEU A 223 -7.24 2.26 5.63
N TYR A 224 -6.17 1.47 5.51
CA TYR A 224 -4.79 2.00 5.51
C TYR A 224 -4.56 2.95 4.33
N ARG A 225 -5.02 2.58 3.13
CA ARG A 225 -4.87 3.40 1.93
C ARG A 225 -5.61 4.73 2.04
N LEU A 226 -6.87 4.72 2.45
CA LEU A 226 -7.68 5.92 2.68
C LEU A 226 -7.09 6.80 3.78
N SER A 227 -6.60 6.20 4.86
CA SER A 227 -5.95 6.94 5.94
C SER A 227 -4.68 7.65 5.48
N LEU A 228 -3.86 6.98 4.66
CA LEU A 228 -2.68 7.60 4.05
C LEU A 228 -3.05 8.68 3.03
N ALA A 229 -4.00 8.40 2.14
CA ALA A 229 -4.48 9.40 1.19
C ALA A 229 -5.03 10.64 1.90
N ASN A 230 -5.76 10.45 3.01
CA ASN A 230 -6.26 11.52 3.85
C ASN A 230 -5.13 12.31 4.54
N TYR A 231 -4.07 11.63 4.97
CA TYR A 231 -2.89 12.27 5.55
C TYR A 231 -2.15 13.16 4.55
N PHE A 232 -1.98 12.71 3.31
CA PHE A 232 -1.32 13.48 2.23
C PHE A 232 -2.29 14.35 1.41
N ARG A 233 -3.51 14.62 1.90
CA ARG A 233 -4.57 15.27 1.12
C ARG A 233 -4.13 16.57 0.45
N ASP A 234 -3.45 17.41 1.21
CA ASP A 234 -3.07 18.78 0.82
C ASP A 234 -1.58 18.89 0.46
N ASP A 235 -0.86 17.77 0.47
CA ASP A 235 0.58 17.71 0.25
C ASP A 235 0.94 17.23 -1.17
N LEU A 236 2.08 17.74 -1.66
CA LEU A 236 2.82 17.06 -2.72
C LEU A 236 3.67 15.96 -2.10
N PHE A 237 3.73 14.81 -2.77
CA PHE A 237 4.56 13.70 -2.33
C PHE A 237 5.22 12.96 -3.48
N TRP A 238 6.25 12.21 -3.15
CA TRP A 238 7.06 11.44 -4.08
C TRP A 238 7.13 9.98 -3.66
N MET A 239 7.23 9.12 -4.65
CA MET A 239 7.33 7.69 -4.46
C MET A 239 8.70 7.21 -4.92
N PRO A 240 9.67 6.95 -4.02
CA PRO A 240 10.91 6.31 -4.43
C PRO A 240 10.62 4.96 -5.08
N HIS A 241 11.39 4.60 -6.10
CA HIS A 241 11.25 3.33 -6.80
C HIS A 241 12.46 2.43 -6.54
N ASN A 242 12.22 1.13 -6.49
CA ASN A 242 13.23 0.07 -6.53
C ASN A 242 12.83 -0.94 -7.61
N MET A 243 13.54 -2.06 -7.76
CA MET A 243 13.27 -3.07 -8.79
C MET A 243 13.20 -4.50 -8.26
N ASP A 244 12.53 -5.40 -8.99
CA ASP A 244 12.65 -6.85 -8.78
C ASP A 244 13.94 -7.41 -9.40
N PHE A 245 14.20 -8.71 -9.21
CA PHE A 245 15.38 -9.38 -9.77
C PHE A 245 15.47 -9.35 -11.31
N ARG A 246 14.37 -9.01 -12.00
CA ARG A 246 14.29 -8.91 -13.47
C ARG A 246 14.45 -7.47 -13.97
N GLY A 247 14.53 -6.49 -13.07
CA GLY A 247 14.64 -5.07 -13.41
C GLY A 247 13.30 -4.34 -13.54
N ARG A 248 12.16 -4.94 -13.18
CA ARG A 248 10.88 -4.23 -13.18
C ARG A 248 10.82 -3.25 -12.01
N ALA A 249 10.48 -2.00 -12.27
CA ALA A 249 10.42 -0.96 -11.24
C ALA A 249 9.10 -0.99 -10.44
N TYR A 250 9.20 -0.73 -9.14
CA TYR A 250 8.08 -0.68 -8.21
C TYR A 250 8.28 0.45 -7.18
N PRO A 251 7.25 1.25 -6.86
CA PRO A 251 7.24 2.15 -5.72
C PRO A 251 7.57 1.43 -4.42
N VAL A 252 8.51 1.97 -3.64
CA VAL A 252 8.89 1.44 -2.33
C VAL A 252 7.71 1.46 -1.35
N PRO A 253 6.94 2.57 -1.21
CA PRO A 253 5.73 2.58 -0.38
C PRO A 253 4.68 1.59 -0.93
N PRO A 254 4.20 0.62 -0.13
CA PRO A 254 3.31 -0.43 -0.62
C PRO A 254 1.83 -0.04 -0.66
N HIS A 255 1.39 0.83 0.27
CA HIS A 255 -0.05 1.06 0.50
C HIS A 255 -0.67 2.13 -0.40
N LEU A 256 0.01 3.28 -0.54
CA LEU A 256 -0.42 4.40 -1.36
C LEU A 256 0.52 4.52 -2.57
N SER A 257 0.11 3.97 -3.70
CA SER A 257 0.94 3.86 -4.91
C SER A 257 0.08 3.76 -6.18
N HIS A 258 0.61 4.27 -7.29
CA HIS A 258 -0.03 4.21 -8.61
C HIS A 258 -0.03 2.79 -9.22
N LEU A 259 0.66 1.81 -8.62
CA LEU A 259 0.60 0.40 -9.03
C LEU A 259 -0.47 -0.42 -8.30
N THR A 260 -1.38 0.24 -7.58
CA THR A 260 -2.46 -0.43 -6.83
C THR A 260 -3.73 -0.59 -7.69
N SER A 261 -4.85 -0.92 -7.03
CA SER A 261 -6.17 -1.10 -7.65
C SER A 261 -6.67 0.16 -8.34
N ASP A 262 -7.78 0.04 -9.09
CA ASP A 262 -8.40 1.17 -9.78
C ASP A 262 -8.68 2.37 -8.85
N VAL A 263 -9.33 2.11 -7.70
CA VAL A 263 -9.55 3.10 -6.64
C VAL A 263 -8.24 3.77 -6.20
N GLY A 264 -7.18 2.99 -6.00
CA GLY A 264 -5.87 3.51 -5.61
C GLY A 264 -5.22 4.40 -6.68
N ARG A 265 -5.45 4.12 -7.97
CA ARG A 265 -5.00 4.98 -9.08
C ARG A 265 -5.86 6.23 -9.22
N ALA A 266 -7.18 6.11 -9.10
CA ALA A 266 -8.12 7.21 -9.26
C ALA A 266 -7.94 8.31 -8.19
N MET A 267 -7.50 7.92 -6.99
CA MET A 267 -7.13 8.85 -5.92
C MET A 267 -5.83 9.62 -6.17
N LEU A 268 -5.04 9.27 -7.20
CA LEU A 268 -3.75 9.88 -7.47
C LEU A 268 -3.79 10.74 -8.74
N GLN A 269 -3.16 11.90 -8.67
CA GLN A 269 -2.91 12.78 -9.82
C GLN A 269 -1.45 13.20 -9.85
N PHE A 270 -0.95 13.59 -11.03
CA PHE A 270 0.34 14.26 -11.12
C PHE A 270 0.32 15.53 -10.27
N GLY A 271 1.36 15.70 -9.45
CA GLY A 271 1.51 16.86 -8.57
C GLY A 271 1.71 18.16 -9.35
N THR A 272 2.34 18.07 -10.53
CA THR A 272 2.54 19.20 -11.45
C THR A 272 1.58 19.09 -12.63
N GLY A 273 0.74 20.10 -12.82
CA GLY A 273 -0.13 20.21 -13.99
C GLY A 273 0.61 20.80 -15.21
N TYR A 274 0.15 20.44 -16.41
CA TYR A 274 0.66 20.98 -17.67
C TYR A 274 -0.52 21.49 -18.53
N PRO A 275 -0.34 22.57 -19.30
CA PRO A 275 -1.37 23.05 -20.21
C PRO A 275 -1.67 22.00 -21.29
N LEU A 276 -2.95 21.84 -21.64
CA LEU A 276 -3.39 20.82 -22.61
C LEU A 276 -2.83 21.05 -24.01
N GLY A 277 -2.67 22.31 -24.41
CA GLY A 277 -2.36 22.66 -25.81
C GLY A 277 -3.45 22.18 -26.78
N ASP A 278 -3.12 22.18 -28.07
CA ASP A 278 -4.12 21.99 -29.13
C ASP A 278 -4.76 20.60 -29.15
N LYS A 279 -4.04 19.57 -28.68
CA LYS A 279 -4.49 18.15 -28.71
C LYS A 279 -4.69 17.52 -27.35
N GLY A 280 -4.42 18.24 -26.26
CA GLY A 280 -4.48 17.64 -24.92
C GLY A 280 -5.89 17.20 -24.53
N LEU A 281 -6.91 17.96 -24.94
CA LEU A 281 -8.30 17.58 -24.69
C LEU A 281 -8.68 16.29 -25.44
N ASP A 282 -8.26 16.15 -26.70
CA ASP A 282 -8.49 14.93 -27.48
C ASP A 282 -7.82 13.72 -26.81
N TRP A 283 -6.62 13.87 -26.28
CA TRP A 283 -5.94 12.81 -25.52
C TRP A 283 -6.68 12.44 -24.23
N ILE A 284 -7.27 13.40 -23.52
CA ILE A 284 -8.10 13.14 -22.35
C ILE A 284 -9.36 12.37 -22.77
N LYS A 285 -10.04 12.78 -23.85
CA LYS A 285 -11.21 12.06 -24.40
C LYS A 285 -10.86 10.61 -24.78
N ILE A 286 -9.76 10.42 -25.49
CA ILE A 286 -9.24 9.08 -25.83
C ILE A 286 -8.97 8.27 -24.56
N HIS A 287 -8.33 8.87 -23.54
CA HIS A 287 -8.05 8.20 -22.28
C HIS A 287 -9.33 7.79 -21.55
N LEU A 288 -10.33 8.66 -21.48
CA LEU A 288 -11.64 8.36 -20.90
C LEU A 288 -12.32 7.18 -21.60
N VAL A 289 -12.34 7.17 -22.94
CA VAL A 289 -12.93 6.05 -23.71
C VAL A 289 -12.15 4.74 -23.51
N ASN A 290 -10.83 4.82 -23.36
CA ASN A 290 -10.00 3.66 -23.03
C ASN A 290 -10.37 3.07 -21.66
N LEU A 291 -10.59 3.92 -20.65
CA LEU A 291 -11.01 3.50 -19.31
C LEU A 291 -12.44 2.93 -19.33
N HIS A 292 -13.35 3.53 -20.10
CA HIS A 292 -14.71 3.03 -20.30
C HIS A 292 -14.73 1.64 -20.98
N GLY A 293 -13.66 1.27 -21.70
CA GLY A 293 -13.55 -0.05 -22.34
C GLY A 293 -14.34 -0.19 -23.65
N HIS A 294 -14.91 0.90 -24.16
CA HIS A 294 -15.58 0.97 -25.45
C HIS A 294 -14.59 1.28 -26.58
N LYS A 295 -15.01 1.04 -27.84
CA LYS A 295 -14.21 1.34 -29.06
C LYS A 295 -12.77 0.80 -29.01
N LYS A 296 -12.52 -0.34 -28.33
CA LYS A 296 -11.19 -0.98 -28.19
C LYS A 296 -10.51 -1.25 -29.54
N LYS A 297 -11.30 -1.60 -30.56
CA LYS A 297 -10.84 -1.86 -31.94
C LYS A 297 -10.95 -0.64 -32.86
N GLY A 298 -11.52 0.46 -32.38
CA GLY A 298 -11.67 1.71 -33.13
C GLY A 298 -10.36 2.51 -33.14
N SER A 299 -10.24 3.33 -34.16
CA SER A 299 -9.23 4.37 -34.34
C SER A 299 -9.29 5.43 -33.24
N LEU A 300 -8.22 6.21 -33.11
CA LEU A 300 -8.17 7.33 -32.15
C LEU A 300 -9.26 8.37 -32.44
N LYS A 301 -9.57 8.62 -33.72
CA LYS A 301 -10.61 9.57 -34.13
C LYS A 301 -12.01 9.10 -33.68
N GLU A 302 -12.34 7.83 -33.90
CA GLU A 302 -13.62 7.26 -33.48
C GLU A 302 -13.79 7.28 -31.95
N ARG A 303 -12.70 7.25 -31.18
CA ARG A 303 -12.74 7.42 -29.71
C ARG A 303 -13.04 8.86 -29.32
N VAL A 304 -12.48 9.84 -30.02
CA VAL A 304 -12.80 11.26 -29.78
C VAL A 304 -14.27 11.53 -30.09
N GLU A 305 -14.74 11.08 -31.27
CA GLU A 305 -16.15 11.24 -31.68
C GLU A 305 -17.10 10.58 -30.68
N TYR A 306 -16.79 9.38 -30.20
CA TYR A 306 -17.58 8.69 -29.19
C TYR A 306 -17.60 9.41 -27.84
N ALA A 307 -16.48 10.02 -27.42
CA ALA A 307 -16.46 10.84 -26.21
C ALA A 307 -17.36 12.08 -26.36
N ASP A 308 -17.40 12.67 -27.56
CA ASP A 308 -18.26 13.83 -27.86
C ASP A 308 -19.75 13.44 -27.88
N GLU A 309 -20.09 12.27 -28.42
CA GLU A 309 -21.45 11.70 -28.35
C GLU A 309 -21.92 11.48 -26.90
N MET A 310 -21.02 11.12 -26.00
CA MET A 310 -21.31 10.87 -24.58
C MET A 310 -21.15 12.09 -23.68
N MET A 311 -20.90 13.28 -24.23
CA MET A 311 -20.51 14.45 -23.42
C MET A 311 -21.52 14.77 -22.32
N GLU A 312 -22.82 14.65 -22.60
CA GLU A 312 -23.87 14.88 -21.59
C GLU A 312 -23.74 13.91 -20.40
N HIS A 313 -23.51 12.62 -20.65
CA HIS A 313 -23.31 11.61 -19.60
C HIS A 313 -21.99 11.82 -18.83
N ILE A 314 -20.94 12.27 -19.53
CA ILE A 314 -19.65 12.58 -18.90
C ILE A 314 -19.81 13.74 -17.93
N MET A 315 -20.48 14.81 -18.35
CA MET A 315 -20.74 15.98 -17.51
C MET A 315 -21.66 15.62 -16.34
N ASP A 316 -22.72 14.84 -16.59
CA ASP A 316 -23.62 14.37 -15.53
C ASP A 316 -22.88 13.56 -14.45
N SER A 317 -22.08 12.57 -14.87
CA SER A 317 -21.24 11.78 -13.94
C SER A 317 -20.23 12.65 -13.18
N ALA A 318 -19.74 13.71 -13.83
CA ALA A 318 -18.84 14.69 -13.26
C ALA A 318 -19.53 15.74 -12.39
N ASP A 319 -20.85 15.90 -12.41
CA ASP A 319 -21.55 16.84 -11.52
C ASP A 319 -22.23 16.10 -10.37
N ARG A 320 -22.77 14.90 -10.67
CA ARG A 320 -23.63 14.11 -9.77
C ARG A 320 -23.16 12.65 -9.66
N PRO A 321 -21.94 12.38 -9.17
CA PRO A 321 -21.34 11.04 -9.17
C PRO A 321 -22.06 9.99 -8.30
N MET A 322 -22.91 10.42 -7.36
CA MET A 322 -23.59 9.56 -6.38
C MET A 322 -25.12 9.65 -6.46
N GLU A 323 -25.67 10.53 -7.29
CA GLU A 323 -27.12 10.61 -7.50
C GLU A 323 -27.49 9.67 -8.64
N VAL A 324 -28.50 8.84 -8.43
CA VAL A 324 -29.02 7.98 -9.50
C VAL A 324 -29.93 8.83 -10.38
N SER A 325 -29.59 8.95 -11.67
CA SER A 325 -30.45 9.54 -12.70
C SER A 325 -31.69 8.70 -12.96
#